data_AF-A0A929YUX6-F1
#
_entry.id   AF-A0A929YUX6-F1
#
_cell.length_a   1.000
_cell.length_b   1.000
_cell.length_c   1.000
_cell.angle_alpha   90.00
_cell.angle_beta   90.00
_cell.angle_gamma   90.00
#
_symmetry.space_group_name_H-M   'P 1'
#
loop_
_entity.id
_entity.type
_entity.pdbx_description
1 polymer ?
#
loop_
_entity_poly.entity_id
_entity_poly.type
_entity_poly.pdbx_seq_one_letter_code
_entity_poly.pdbx_strand_id
1 'polypeptide(L)'
;MRTTKFIPLLALVVFLTCSLPAFSAAPEEKPAADGVQTLYIYGVSQNLNDSIVYVSDITVLTGTHLLEKGYFVQRDQYADQFKDFVQQHFSAPHQTAAVFFDTRIETAEKRREKLRKQLAGSTSGWTTLVVKDVYKDQFVFKPIGR
;
A
#
# COMPACT_ATOMS: atom_id res chain seq x y z
N MET A 1 -40.43 40.68 -51.12
CA MET A 1 -40.92 39.55 -50.29
C MET A 1 -39.76 39.01 -49.47
N ARG A 2 -39.87 39.18 -48.15
CA ARG A 2 -39.26 38.45 -47.01
C ARG A 2 -37.83 37.89 -47.16
N THR A 3 -36.90 38.69 -46.64
CA THR A 3 -35.61 38.28 -46.08
C THR A 3 -35.80 37.22 -45.00
N THR A 4 -35.30 36.01 -45.23
CA THR A 4 -35.26 34.94 -44.22
C THR A 4 -34.09 35.16 -43.25
N LYS A 5 -34.37 34.85 -41.99
CA LYS A 5 -33.68 35.34 -40.80
C LYS A 5 -32.49 34.45 -40.46
N PHE A 6 -31.32 35.06 -40.25
CA PHE A 6 -30.26 34.50 -39.43
C PHE A 6 -30.75 34.43 -37.98
N ILE A 7 -31.04 33.22 -37.51
CA ILE A 7 -31.30 32.96 -36.09
C ILE A 7 -30.02 32.28 -35.57
N PRO A 8 -29.25 32.94 -34.71
CA PRO A 8 -28.00 32.39 -34.21
C PRO A 8 -28.29 31.22 -33.27
N LEU A 9 -27.42 30.23 -33.37
CA LEU A 9 -27.27 29.02 -32.57
C LEU A 9 -27.13 29.36 -31.06
N LEU A 10 -28.22 29.76 -30.43
CA LEU A 10 -28.34 30.05 -29.00
C LEU A 10 -28.97 28.85 -28.28
N ALA A 11 -28.34 27.67 -28.40
CA ALA A 11 -28.80 26.44 -27.73
C ALA A 11 -27.69 25.38 -27.58
N LEU A 12 -26.46 25.80 -27.30
CA LEU A 12 -25.43 24.92 -26.72
C LEU A 12 -24.85 25.64 -25.51
N VAL A 13 -25.68 25.76 -24.47
CA VAL A 13 -25.48 24.97 -23.25
C VAL A 13 -24.15 25.34 -22.60
N VAL A 14 -24.22 26.49 -21.95
CA VAL A 14 -23.44 26.94 -20.80
C VAL A 14 -23.45 25.82 -19.75
N PHE A 15 -22.49 24.91 -19.81
CA PHE A 15 -22.19 23.91 -18.76
C PHE A 15 -20.68 23.63 -18.67
N LEU A 16 -19.86 24.67 -18.81
CA LEU A 16 -18.42 24.57 -18.57
C LEU A 16 -17.90 25.59 -17.57
N THR A 17 -18.67 25.85 -16.51
CA THR A 17 -18.20 26.61 -15.34
C THR A 17 -18.88 26.08 -14.07
N CYS A 18 -18.07 25.86 -13.04
CA CYS A 18 -18.42 25.49 -11.66
C CYS A 18 -18.78 24.01 -11.38
N SER A 19 -17.78 23.22 -11.00
CA SER A 19 -17.60 22.86 -9.57
C SER A 19 -16.38 21.96 -9.38
N LEU A 20 -15.38 22.50 -8.67
CA LEU A 20 -14.45 21.69 -7.88
C LEU A 20 -15.26 21.03 -6.76
N PRO A 21 -15.07 19.73 -6.48
CA PRO A 21 -14.91 19.29 -5.12
C PRO A 21 -13.41 19.31 -4.82
N ALA A 22 -13.07 20.15 -3.85
CA ALA A 22 -11.77 20.19 -3.20
C ALA A 22 -11.24 18.77 -2.96
N PHE A 23 -9.96 18.57 -3.28
CA PHE A 23 -9.16 17.51 -2.69
C PHE A 23 -9.38 17.60 -1.18
N SER A 24 -10.20 16.68 -0.65
CA SER A 24 -10.40 16.55 0.78
C SER A 24 -9.04 16.13 1.31
N ALA A 25 -8.31 17.10 1.89
CA ALA A 25 -7.19 16.80 2.74
C ALA A 25 -7.68 15.75 3.73
N ALA A 26 -7.13 14.54 3.63
CA ALA A 26 -7.31 13.53 4.65
C ALA A 26 -7.04 14.20 6.01
N PRO A 27 -7.82 13.91 7.06
CA PRO A 27 -7.55 14.45 8.38
C PRO A 27 -6.09 14.19 8.70
N GLU A 28 -5.29 15.25 8.85
CA GLU A 28 -3.96 15.13 9.45
C GLU A 28 -4.19 14.56 10.84
N GLU A 29 -3.85 13.28 11.01
CA GLU A 29 -3.84 12.65 12.32
C GLU A 29 -2.90 13.48 13.19
N LYS A 30 -3.47 14.17 14.18
CA LYS A 30 -2.70 14.87 15.21
C LYS A 30 -1.61 13.91 15.70
N PRO A 31 -0.32 14.29 15.65
CA PRO A 31 0.72 13.46 16.22
C PRO A 31 0.36 13.22 17.69
N ALA A 32 0.41 11.95 18.10
CA ALA A 32 0.21 11.57 19.48
C ALA A 32 1.16 12.40 20.37
N ALA A 33 0.68 12.72 21.58
CA ALA A 33 1.47 13.43 22.58
C ALA A 33 2.89 12.84 22.63
N ASP A 34 3.89 13.72 22.54
CA ASP A 34 5.33 13.45 22.57
C ASP A 34 5.99 12.99 21.24
N GLY A 35 5.27 12.94 20.12
CA GLY A 35 5.86 12.61 18.81
C GLY A 35 6.21 11.13 18.63
N VAL A 36 5.83 10.29 19.61
CA VAL A 36 5.88 8.83 19.54
C VAL A 36 4.77 8.35 18.61
N GLN A 37 5.14 7.54 17.63
CA GLN A 37 4.26 6.98 16.61
C GLN A 37 4.26 5.46 16.74
N THR A 38 3.12 4.85 16.45
CA THR A 38 2.99 3.38 16.36
C THR A 38 2.55 3.04 14.94
N LEU A 39 3.32 2.17 14.28
CA LEU A 39 3.04 1.67 12.95
C LEU A 39 2.77 0.17 13.00
N TYR A 40 1.81 -0.26 12.19
CA TYR A 40 1.46 -1.65 11.94
C TYR A 40 1.93 -2.01 10.54
N ILE A 41 3.02 -2.76 10.45
CA ILE A 41 3.79 -2.96 9.21
C ILE A 41 3.68 -4.42 8.76
N TYR A 42 3.48 -4.66 7.47
CA TYR A 42 3.59 -5.98 6.88
C TYR A 42 4.23 -5.91 5.49
N GLY A 43 4.87 -7.00 5.08
CA GLY A 43 5.56 -7.14 3.80
C GLY A 43 4.90 -8.16 2.89
N VAL A 44 5.09 -7.96 1.59
CA VAL A 44 4.76 -8.93 0.54
C VAL A 44 6.01 -9.17 -0.27
N SER A 45 6.40 -10.42 -0.44
CA SER A 45 7.58 -10.80 -1.21
C SER A 45 7.22 -11.84 -2.26
N GLN A 46 7.69 -11.63 -3.48
CA GLN A 46 7.42 -12.50 -4.61
C GLN A 46 8.59 -12.50 -5.59
N ASN A 47 8.86 -13.65 -6.18
CA ASN A 47 9.55 -13.74 -7.46
C ASN A 47 8.49 -13.71 -8.56
N LEU A 48 8.57 -12.74 -9.47
CA LEU A 48 7.55 -12.54 -10.51
C LEU A 48 7.46 -13.71 -11.50
N ASN A 49 8.46 -14.60 -11.51
CA ASN A 49 8.49 -15.82 -12.30
C ASN A 49 7.98 -17.05 -11.53
N ASP A 50 7.53 -16.89 -10.29
CA ASP A 50 7.04 -17.96 -9.44
C ASP A 50 5.56 -17.75 -9.06
N SER A 51 4.92 -18.86 -8.70
CA SER A 51 3.54 -18.95 -8.23
C SER A 51 3.36 -18.56 -6.76
N ILE A 52 4.43 -18.50 -5.96
CA ILE A 52 4.34 -18.30 -4.51
C ILE A 52 4.51 -16.83 -4.16
N VAL A 53 3.57 -16.31 -3.36
CA VAL A 53 3.64 -14.98 -2.76
C VAL A 53 3.72 -15.12 -1.24
N TYR A 54 4.80 -14.60 -0.66
CA TYR A 54 5.04 -14.59 0.78
C TYR A 54 4.44 -13.33 1.40
N VAL A 55 3.57 -13.48 2.39
CA VAL A 55 2.94 -12.35 3.08
C VAL A 55 3.29 -12.42 4.56
N SER A 56 4.00 -11.42 5.07
CA SER A 56 4.36 -11.40 6.49
C SER A 56 3.14 -11.10 7.37
N ASP A 57 3.21 -11.53 8.61
CA ASP A 57 2.35 -11.02 9.68
C ASP A 57 2.63 -9.54 9.96
N ILE A 58 1.67 -8.92 10.66
CA ILE A 58 1.76 -7.52 11.08
C ILE A 58 2.71 -7.39 12.25
N THR A 59 3.78 -6.64 12.05
CA THR A 59 4.73 -6.23 13.09
C THR A 59 4.34 -4.86 13.63
N VAL A 60 4.36 -4.70 14.96
CA VAL A 60 4.12 -3.42 15.62
C VAL A 60 5.46 -2.74 15.86
N LEU A 61 5.58 -1.50 15.40
CA LEU A 61 6.77 -0.67 15.62
C LEU A 61 6.35 0.62 16.32
N THR A 62 6.87 0.85 17.52
CA THR A 62 6.63 2.09 18.28
C THR A 62 7.94 2.83 18.45
N GLY A 63 7.94 4.13 18.14
CA GLY A 63 9.14 4.97 18.24
C GLY A 63 8.88 6.40 17.78
N THR A 64 9.88 7.25 17.90
CA THR A 64 9.85 8.63 17.37
C THR A 64 10.34 8.65 15.93
N HIS A 65 9.87 9.59 15.12
CA HIS A 65 10.34 9.78 13.73
C HIS A 65 10.18 8.56 12.81
N LEU A 66 9.15 7.73 13.03
CA LEU A 66 8.86 6.59 12.15
C LEU A 66 8.34 7.02 10.77
N LEU A 67 7.64 8.15 10.71
CA LEU A 67 7.15 8.75 9.47
C LEU A 67 7.90 10.04 9.13
N GLU A 68 8.23 10.19 7.86
CA GLU A 68 8.71 11.43 7.27
C GLU A 68 7.83 11.77 6.07
N LYS A 69 7.17 12.94 6.09
CA LYS A 69 6.21 13.36 5.05
C LYS A 69 5.13 12.31 4.76
N GLY A 70 4.71 11.57 5.80
CA GLY A 70 3.71 10.50 5.68
C GLY A 70 4.25 9.17 5.15
N TYR A 71 5.56 9.03 4.92
CA TYR A 71 6.18 7.77 4.50
C TYR A 71 6.91 7.09 5.65
N PHE A 72 6.80 5.76 5.73
CA PHE A 72 7.59 4.97 6.65
C PHE A 72 9.08 5.05 6.31
N VAL A 73 9.86 5.63 7.22
CA VAL A 73 11.29 5.96 7.00
C VAL A 73 12.14 4.72 6.78
N GLN A 74 11.85 3.62 7.48
CA GLN A 74 12.62 2.37 7.40
C GLN A 74 11.97 1.34 6.45
N ARG A 75 11.13 1.81 5.51
CA ARG A 75 10.48 0.95 4.51
C ARG A 75 11.48 0.10 3.73
N ASP A 76 12.56 0.70 3.25
CA ASP A 76 13.55 0.00 2.42
C ASP A 76 14.34 -1.03 3.25
N GLN A 77 14.68 -0.69 4.50
CA GLN A 77 15.29 -1.64 5.44
C GLN A 77 14.40 -2.84 5.73
N TYR A 78 13.09 -2.61 5.93
CA TYR A 78 12.13 -3.70 6.10
C TYR A 78 12.07 -4.56 4.84
N ALA A 79 11.97 -3.93 3.66
CA ALA A 79 11.89 -4.63 2.39
C ALA A 79 13.10 -5.54 2.16
N ASP A 80 14.31 -5.01 2.40
CA ASP A 80 15.55 -5.77 2.27
C ASP A 80 15.63 -6.93 3.26
N GLN A 81 15.32 -6.71 4.53
CA GLN A 81 15.32 -7.78 5.53
C GLN A 81 14.30 -8.88 5.21
N PHE A 82 13.11 -8.50 4.75
CA PHE A 82 12.07 -9.47 4.42
C PHE A 82 12.42 -10.25 3.14
N LYS A 83 12.93 -9.57 2.12
CA LYS A 83 13.47 -10.18 0.89
C LYS A 83 14.56 -11.20 1.22
N ASP A 84 15.56 -10.81 1.99
CA ASP A 84 16.69 -11.67 2.35
C ASP A 84 16.24 -12.86 3.19
N PHE A 85 15.32 -12.64 4.14
CA PHE A 85 14.71 -13.72 4.91
C PHE A 85 14.03 -14.75 4.01
N VAL A 86 13.19 -14.32 3.06
CA VAL A 86 12.49 -15.25 2.16
C VAL A 86 13.48 -16.00 1.27
N GLN A 87 14.47 -15.31 0.72
CA GLN A 87 15.49 -15.93 -0.13
C GLN A 87 16.29 -17.00 0.63
N GLN A 88 16.70 -16.72 1.87
CA GLN A 88 17.52 -17.62 2.68
C GLN A 88 16.70 -18.75 3.30
N HIS A 89 15.57 -18.42 3.95
CA HIS A 89 14.80 -19.36 4.74
C HIS A 89 13.98 -20.33 3.88
N PHE A 90 13.48 -19.87 2.72
CA PHE A 90 12.70 -20.70 1.80
C PHE A 90 13.46 -21.11 0.54
N SER A 91 14.75 -20.78 0.43
CA SER A 91 15.57 -21.05 -0.77
C SER A 91 14.92 -20.55 -2.07
N ALA A 92 14.24 -19.40 -1.98
CA ALA A 92 13.45 -18.84 -3.07
C ALA A 92 14.17 -17.61 -3.67
N PRO A 93 15.04 -17.77 -4.68
CA PRO A 93 15.86 -16.66 -5.19
C PRO A 93 15.05 -15.61 -5.96
N HIS A 94 15.69 -14.48 -6.26
CA HIS A 94 15.14 -13.37 -7.08
C HIS A 94 13.83 -12.77 -6.56
N GLN A 95 13.66 -12.78 -5.23
CA GLN A 95 12.54 -12.08 -4.60
C GLN A 95 12.66 -10.58 -4.78
N THR A 96 11.53 -9.94 -5.02
CA THR A 96 11.29 -8.54 -4.70
C THR A 96 10.38 -8.44 -3.47
N ALA A 97 10.43 -7.32 -2.75
CA ALA A 97 9.59 -7.10 -1.57
C ALA A 97 8.97 -5.71 -1.59
N ALA A 98 7.68 -5.65 -1.25
CA ALA A 98 6.91 -4.43 -1.02
C ALA A 98 6.46 -4.38 0.44
N VAL A 99 6.37 -3.18 0.99
CA VAL A 99 6.05 -2.95 2.40
C VAL A 99 4.85 -2.05 2.49
N PHE A 100 3.92 -2.44 3.35
CA PHE A 100 2.69 -1.71 3.64
C PHE A 100 2.64 -1.41 5.13
N PHE A 101 2.05 -0.28 5.48
CA PHE A 101 1.86 0.09 6.87
C PHE A 101 0.56 0.86 7.07
N ASP A 102 0.12 0.93 8.32
CA ASP A 102 -0.93 1.84 8.76
C ASP A 102 -0.66 2.29 10.20
N THR A 103 -1.26 3.40 10.63
CA THR A 103 -1.21 3.88 12.02
C THR A 103 -2.27 3.19 12.90
N ARG A 104 -3.23 2.49 12.29
CA ARG A 104 -4.31 1.76 12.98
C ARG A 104 -4.30 0.28 12.67
N ILE A 105 -4.32 -0.56 13.71
CA ILE A 105 -4.29 -2.02 13.59
C ILE A 105 -5.45 -2.55 12.73
N GLU A 106 -6.67 -2.08 12.97
CA GLU A 106 -7.87 -2.51 12.23
C GLU A 106 -7.75 -2.26 10.72
N THR A 107 -7.13 -1.13 10.35
CA THR A 107 -6.95 -0.77 8.94
C THR A 107 -5.83 -1.60 8.32
N ALA A 108 -4.74 -1.83 9.03
CA ALA A 108 -3.65 -2.71 8.60
C ALA A 108 -4.14 -4.15 8.38
N GLU A 109 -4.88 -4.71 9.34
CA GLU A 109 -5.46 -6.06 9.28
C GLU A 109 -6.43 -6.19 8.11
N LYS A 110 -7.37 -5.26 7.96
CA LYS A 110 -8.34 -5.27 6.87
C LYS A 110 -7.66 -5.18 5.50
N ARG A 111 -6.64 -4.32 5.35
CA ARG A 111 -5.90 -4.18 4.09
C ARG A 111 -5.07 -5.42 3.79
N ARG A 112 -4.37 -5.97 4.77
CA ARG A 112 -3.59 -7.22 4.63
C ARG A 112 -4.49 -8.38 4.23
N GLU A 113 -5.63 -8.55 4.90
CA GLU A 113 -6.58 -9.63 4.61
C GLU A 113 -7.20 -9.48 3.22
N LYS A 114 -7.55 -8.25 2.83
CA LYS A 114 -8.02 -7.96 1.48
C LYS A 114 -6.96 -8.30 0.43
N LEU A 115 -5.72 -7.86 0.63
CA LEU A 115 -4.60 -8.14 -0.26
C LEU A 115 -4.35 -9.66 -0.36
N ARG A 116 -4.34 -10.36 0.77
CA ARG A 116 -4.20 -11.81 0.81
C ARG A 116 -5.28 -12.53 -0.01
N LYS A 117 -6.54 -12.15 0.16
CA LYS A 117 -7.68 -12.68 -0.62
C LYS A 117 -7.57 -12.37 -2.11
N GLN A 118 -7.06 -11.19 -2.46
CA GLN A 118 -6.84 -10.81 -3.85
C GLN A 118 -5.68 -11.58 -4.49
N LEU A 119 -4.70 -12.02 -3.72
CA LEU A 119 -3.59 -12.83 -4.20
C LEU A 119 -3.97 -14.30 -4.28
N ALA A 120 -4.64 -14.83 -3.26
CA ALA A 120 -5.04 -16.23 -3.20
C ALA A 120 -6.00 -16.59 -4.35
N GLY A 121 -5.54 -17.43 -5.28
CA GLY A 121 -6.36 -17.84 -6.42
C GLY A 121 -6.40 -16.82 -7.57
N SER A 122 -5.63 -15.73 -7.49
CA SER A 122 -5.44 -14.84 -8.62
C SER A 122 -4.54 -15.50 -9.67
N THR A 123 -4.86 -15.29 -10.94
CA THR A 123 -4.09 -15.83 -12.05
C THR A 123 -3.18 -14.74 -12.60
N SER A 124 -1.87 -14.98 -12.57
CA SER A 124 -0.86 -14.17 -13.25
C SER A 124 -0.36 -14.94 -14.46
N GLY A 125 -0.80 -14.55 -15.67
CA GLY A 125 -0.52 -15.31 -16.89
C GLY A 125 -1.18 -16.69 -16.89
N TRP A 126 -0.37 -17.75 -16.90
CA TRP A 126 -0.82 -19.16 -16.84
C TRP A 126 -0.74 -19.78 -15.44
N THR A 127 -0.34 -19.00 -14.43
CA THR A 127 -0.04 -19.53 -13.10
C THR A 127 -1.00 -18.96 -12.06
N THR A 128 -1.56 -19.83 -11.24
CA THR A 128 -2.36 -19.43 -10.06
C THR A 128 -1.43 -19.12 -8.90
N LEU A 129 -1.62 -17.96 -8.29
CA LEU A 129 -0.83 -17.54 -7.15
C LEU A 129 -1.26 -18.27 -5.88
N VAL A 130 -0.26 -18.75 -5.14
CA VAL A 130 -0.38 -19.40 -3.83
C VAL A 130 0.19 -18.46 -2.79
N VAL A 131 -0.63 -18.09 -1.80
CA VAL A 131 -0.17 -17.25 -0.69
C VAL A 131 0.41 -18.14 0.41
N LYS A 132 1.63 -17.81 0.84
CA LYS A 132 2.28 -18.40 2.01
C LYS A 132 2.48 -17.33 3.08
N ASP A 133 1.85 -17.52 4.23
CA ASP A 133 2.05 -16.61 5.35
C ASP A 133 3.42 -16.84 5.98
N VAL A 134 4.06 -15.74 6.37
CA VAL A 134 5.27 -15.72 7.19
C VAL A 134 4.90 -15.17 8.56
N TYR A 135 4.90 -16.04 9.55
CA TYR A 135 4.41 -15.71 10.89
C TYR A 135 5.43 -14.93 11.72
N LYS A 136 4.95 -14.27 12.79
CA LYS A 136 5.78 -13.41 13.66
C LYS A 136 6.95 -14.14 14.34
N ASP A 137 6.83 -15.44 14.56
CA ASP A 137 7.88 -16.30 15.11
C ASP A 137 8.96 -16.65 14.08
N GLN A 138 8.67 -16.53 12.79
CA GLN A 138 9.59 -16.79 11.69
C GLN A 138 10.38 -15.54 11.28
N PHE A 139 9.68 -14.42 11.12
CA PHE A 139 10.28 -13.15 10.70
C PHE A 139 9.98 -12.03 11.70
N VAL A 140 11.05 -11.42 12.20
CA VAL A 140 10.99 -10.25 13.08
C VAL A 140 11.84 -9.16 12.46
N PHE A 141 11.21 -8.04 12.10
CA PHE A 141 11.93 -6.86 11.62
C PHE A 141 12.84 -6.29 12.70
N LYS A 142 14.09 -5.98 12.33
CA LYS A 142 15.09 -5.38 13.22
C LYS A 142 15.42 -3.96 12.72
N PRO A 143 14.81 -2.93 13.30
CA PRO A 143 15.12 -1.54 12.95
C PRO A 143 16.61 -1.27 13.19
N ILE A 144 17.30 -0.72 12.19
CA ILE A 144 18.67 -0.23 12.37
C ILE A 144 18.56 1.22 12.81
N GLY A 145 19.07 1.53 14.00
CA GLY A 145 19.05 2.89 14.55
C GLY A 145 19.77 3.88 13.63
N ARG A 146 19.32 5.13 13.63
CA ARG A 146 20.11 6.28 13.17
C ARG A 146 20.71 6.97 14.38
#